data_AF-A0A2X2XQX2-F1
#
_entry.id   AF-A0A2X2XQX2-F1
#
_cell.length_a   1.000
_cell.length_b   1.000
_cell.length_c   1.000
_cell.angle_alpha   90.00
_cell.angle_beta   90.00
_cell.angle_gamma   90.00
#
_symmetry.space_group_name_H-M   'P 1'
#
loop_
_entity.id
_entity.type
_entity.pdbx_description
1 polymer ?
#
loop_
_entity_poly.entity_id
_entity_poly.type
_entity_poly.pdbx_seq_one_letter_code
_entity_poly.pdbx_strand_id
1 'polypeptide(L)'
;MKNSDHPDEKPLIFEGAIFSSLYEGYTGYTIKSIRIHDKTAEALVQFEYNTAFPKESWTDVIQLIDTDKGWKIDNIIFDKKLTILRILKRV
;
A
#
# COMPACT_ATOMS: atom_id res chain seq x y z
N MET A 1 -24.56 21.13 10.16
CA MET A 1 -23.92 19.82 10.41
C MET A 1 -24.75 18.81 9.62
N LYS A 2 -24.22 18.27 8.52
CA LYS A 2 -24.96 17.31 7.68
C LYS A 2 -24.62 15.92 8.20
N ASN A 3 -25.54 15.31 8.95
CA ASN A 3 -25.35 13.97 9.48
C ASN A 3 -25.64 12.93 8.38
N SER A 4 -24.96 11.79 8.45
CA SER A 4 -25.11 10.65 7.55
C SER A 4 -26.57 10.13 7.54
N ASP A 5 -27.11 9.78 6.37
CA ASP A 5 -28.49 9.30 6.19
C ASP A 5 -28.73 7.89 6.76
N HIS A 6 -27.66 7.11 7.01
CA HIS A 6 -27.73 5.75 7.54
C HIS A 6 -26.69 5.54 8.65
N PRO A 7 -26.98 5.92 9.91
CA PRO A 7 -26.03 5.82 11.02
C PRO A 7 -25.85 4.39 11.56
N ASP A 8 -26.76 3.48 11.21
CA ASP A 8 -26.84 2.09 11.65
C ASP A 8 -26.32 1.09 10.61
N GLU A 9 -26.02 1.56 9.39
CA GLU A 9 -25.28 0.76 8.42
C GLU A 9 -23.80 0.74 8.81
N LYS A 10 -23.33 -0.44 9.26
CA LYS A 10 -21.90 -0.67 9.45
C LYS A 10 -21.20 -0.31 8.14
N PRO A 11 -20.19 0.59 8.15
CA PRO A 11 -19.45 0.91 6.94
C PRO A 11 -18.98 -0.39 6.30
N LEU A 12 -19.15 -0.53 4.99
CA LEU A 12 -18.50 -1.60 4.23
C LEU A 12 -17.02 -1.53 4.59
N ILE A 13 -16.57 -2.46 5.43
CA ILE A 13 -15.16 -2.66 5.70
C ILE A 13 -14.65 -3.29 4.42
N PHE A 14 -14.33 -2.46 3.44
CA PHE A 14 -13.49 -2.89 2.34
C PHE A 14 -12.25 -3.46 3.02
N GLU A 15 -12.00 -4.74 2.80
CA GLU A 15 -10.71 -5.35 3.12
C GLU A 15 -9.69 -4.53 2.34
N GLY A 16 -9.13 -3.50 2.99
CA GLY A 16 -8.18 -2.59 2.38
C GLY A 16 -7.02 -3.41 1.83
N ALA A 17 -6.33 -2.88 0.81
CA ALA A 17 -5.21 -3.59 0.22
C ALA A 17 -4.18 -3.92 1.31
N ILE A 18 -4.13 -5.18 1.73
CA ILE A 18 -3.33 -5.69 2.87
C ILE A 18 -1.84 -5.35 2.71
N PHE A 19 -1.43 -5.06 1.48
CA PHE A 19 -0.04 -4.92 1.05
C PHE A 19 0.31 -3.49 0.61
N SER A 20 -0.60 -2.53 0.78
CA SER A 20 -0.37 -1.16 0.34
C SER A 20 -0.51 -0.18 1.50
N SER A 21 0.35 0.84 1.53
CA SER A 21 0.31 1.90 2.52
C SER A 21 -1.01 2.70 2.54
N LEU A 22 -1.90 2.51 1.55
CA LEU A 22 -3.20 3.17 1.46
C LEU A 22 -4.36 2.21 1.79
N TYR A 23 -5.29 2.67 2.63
CA TYR A 23 -6.41 1.85 3.10
C TYR A 23 -7.38 1.54 1.95
N GLU A 24 -7.61 2.53 1.10
CA GLU A 24 -8.39 2.48 -0.13
C GLU A 24 -7.72 1.60 -1.20
N GLY A 25 -6.46 1.21 -1.00
CA GLY A 25 -5.65 0.45 -1.93
C GLY A 25 -4.98 1.32 -3.00
N TYR A 26 -4.39 0.67 -4.01
CA TYR A 26 -3.82 1.35 -5.17
C TYR A 26 -4.72 1.12 -6.39
N THR A 27 -4.74 2.07 -7.31
CA THR A 27 -5.40 1.96 -8.62
C THR A 27 -4.43 1.58 -9.73
N GLY A 28 -3.13 1.74 -9.48
CA GLY A 28 -2.05 1.37 -10.39
C GLY A 28 -0.75 1.11 -9.66
N TYR A 29 0.17 0.39 -10.31
CA TYR A 29 1.51 0.18 -9.81
C TYR A 29 2.53 0.12 -10.93
N THR A 30 3.80 0.34 -10.59
CA THR A 30 4.95 0.17 -11.47
C THR A 30 6.11 -0.41 -10.68
N ILE A 31 6.64 -1.54 -11.16
CA ILE A 31 7.89 -2.10 -10.62
C ILE A 31 9.04 -1.24 -11.14
N LYS A 32 9.73 -0.54 -10.24
CA LYS A 32 10.85 0.36 -10.58
C LYS A 32 12.16 -0.40 -10.72
N SER A 33 12.39 -1.38 -9.86
CA SER A 33 13.56 -2.23 -9.91
C SER A 33 13.33 -3.52 -9.14
N ILE A 34 14.04 -4.58 -9.51
CA ILE A 34 14.14 -5.81 -8.74
C ILE A 34 15.63 -6.10 -8.54
N ARG A 35 16.03 -6.37 -7.30
CA ARG A 35 17.37 -6.85 -6.94
C ARG A 35 17.22 -8.26 -6.37
N ILE A 36 17.91 -9.23 -6.97
CA ILE A 36 17.85 -10.64 -6.54
C ILE A 36 19.20 -11.00 -5.91
N HIS A 37 19.16 -11.61 -4.74
CA HIS A 37 20.31 -12.10 -3.99
C HIS A 37 20.03 -13.54 -3.55
N ASP A 38 20.56 -14.52 -4.29
CA ASP A 38 20.32 -15.94 -4.08
C ASP A 38 18.82 -16.30 -3.99
N LYS A 39 18.34 -16.59 -2.77
CA LYS A 39 16.96 -16.95 -2.47
C LYS A 39 16.12 -15.78 -1.96
N THR A 40 16.63 -14.56 -1.98
CA THR A 40 15.87 -13.37 -1.60
C THR A 40 15.83 -12.36 -2.74
N ALA A 41 14.80 -11.52 -2.74
CA ALA A 41 14.72 -10.42 -3.68
C ALA A 41 14.08 -9.20 -3.04
N GLU A 42 14.47 -8.02 -3.49
CA GLU A 42 13.84 -6.75 -3.13
C GLU A 42 13.29 -6.09 -4.39
N ALA A 43 11.98 -5.90 -4.42
CA ALA A 43 11.28 -5.19 -5.48
C ALA A 43 10.87 -3.81 -4.98
N LEU A 44 11.32 -2.76 -5.68
CA LEU A 44 10.88 -1.39 -5.44
C LEU A 44 9.62 -1.15 -6.26
N VAL A 45 8.47 -0.99 -5.61
CA VAL A 45 7.17 -0.86 -6.28
C VAL A 45 6.57 0.50 -5.99
N GLN A 46 6.39 1.30 -7.04
CA GLN A 46 5.64 2.54 -6.94
C GLN A 46 4.15 2.23 -7.12
N PHE A 47 3.35 2.66 -6.15
CA PHE A 47 1.89 2.61 -6.21
C PHE A 47 1.33 4.00 -6.50
N GLU A 48 0.14 4.02 -7.09
CA GLU A 48 -0.66 5.23 -7.26
C GLU A 48 -2.12 4.99 -6.87
N TYR A 49 -2.75 6.04 -6.36
CA TYR A 49 -4.19 6.12 -6.15
C TYR A 49 -4.71 7.36 -6.88
N ASN A 50 -5.29 7.13 -8.06
CA ASN A 50 -5.67 8.17 -9.01
C ASN A 50 -7.13 8.61 -8.90
N THR A 51 -7.91 8.01 -7.99
CA THR A 51 -9.31 8.34 -7.71
C THR A 51 -9.47 9.40 -6.62
N ALA A 52 -8.41 9.74 -5.88
CA ALA A 52 -8.38 10.91 -5.00
C ALA A 52 -7.87 12.17 -5.72
N PHE A 53 -8.26 13.33 -5.19
CA PHE A 53 -7.65 14.61 -5.53
C PHE A 53 -7.08 15.28 -4.26
N PRO A 54 -5.77 15.59 -4.21
CA PRO A 54 -4.76 15.31 -5.23
C PRO A 54 -4.47 13.80 -5.37
N LYS A 55 -3.92 13.41 -6.53
CA LYS A 55 -3.44 12.03 -6.75
C LYS A 55 -2.37 11.69 -5.72
N GLU A 56 -2.43 10.48 -5.18
CA GLU A 56 -1.41 9.98 -4.27
C GLU A 56 -0.48 9.00 -4.98
N SER A 57 0.82 9.10 -4.72
CA SER A 57 1.80 8.12 -5.18
C SER A 57 2.83 7.89 -4.08
N TRP A 58 3.23 6.63 -3.92
CA TRP A 58 4.21 6.23 -2.93
C TRP A 58 4.99 5.02 -3.41
N THR A 59 6.05 4.66 -2.71
CA THR A 59 6.91 3.55 -3.12
C THR A 59 7.23 2.69 -1.92
N ASP A 60 6.86 1.42 -1.99
CA ASP A 60 7.18 0.45 -0.94
C ASP A 60 8.26 -0.51 -1.46
N VAL A 61 9.02 -1.11 -0.53
CA VAL A 61 9.95 -2.20 -0.86
C VAL A 61 9.29 -3.51 -0.49
N ILE A 62 9.05 -4.37 -1.47
CA ILE A 62 8.54 -5.72 -1.27
C ILE A 62 9.75 -6.65 -1.18
N GLN A 63 9.90 -7.30 -0.04
CA GLN A 63 10.92 -8.32 0.19
C GLN A 63 10.32 -9.70 -0.10
N LEU A 64 10.97 -10.47 -0.95
CA LEU A 64 10.55 -11.79 -1.37
C LEU A 64 11.56 -12.84 -0.94
N ILE A 65 11.06 -14.05 -0.69
CA ILE A 65 11.85 -15.26 -0.47
C ILE A 65 11.48 -16.33 -1.49
N ASP A 66 12.48 -16.94 -2.09
CA ASP A 66 12.32 -18.08 -3.00
C ASP A 66 12.14 -19.36 -2.18
N THR A 67 11.07 -20.07 -2.50
CA THR A 67 10.73 -21.36 -1.87
C THR A 67 10.64 -22.43 -2.94
N ASP A 68 10.61 -23.70 -2.55
CA ASP A 68 10.42 -24.80 -3.52
C ASP A 68 9.11 -24.70 -4.33
N LYS A 69 8.20 -23.80 -3.92
CA LYS A 69 6.91 -23.50 -4.58
C LYS A 69 6.93 -22.15 -5.31
N GLY A 70 8.11 -21.54 -5.49
CA GLY A 70 8.32 -20.22 -6.07
C GLY A 70 8.42 -19.09 -5.05
N TRP A 71 8.57 -17.87 -5.58
CA TRP A 71 8.70 -16.64 -4.80
C TRP A 71 7.45 -16.31 -3.98
N LYS A 72 7.66 -15.92 -2.73
CA LYS A 72 6.62 -15.46 -1.82
C LYS A 72 7.01 -14.11 -1.23
N ILE A 73 6.01 -13.30 -0.89
CA ILE A 73 6.24 -12.08 -0.10
C ILE A 73 6.62 -12.51 1.31
N ASP A 74 7.80 -12.12 1.74
CA ASP A 74 8.30 -12.32 3.10
C ASP A 74 7.94 -11.12 3.98
N ASN A 75 8.17 -9.90 3.48
CA ASN A 75 7.93 -8.67 4.20
C ASN A 75 7.67 -7.48 3.25
N ILE A 76 7.10 -6.39 3.78
CA ILE A 76 6.92 -5.13 3.06
C ILE A 76 7.46 -4.00 3.93
N ILE A 77 8.42 -3.24 3.40
CA ILE A 77 8.92 -2.02 4.03
C ILE A 77 8.17 -0.84 3.44
N PHE A 78 7.26 -0.28 4.22
CA PHE A 78 6.48 0.89 3.84
C PHE A 78 7.33 2.17 3.91
N ASP A 79 7.20 3.05 2.92
CA ASP A 79 7.89 4.35 2.96
C ASP A 79 7.33 5.23 4.10
N LYS A 80 8.22 5.54 5.06
CA LYS A 80 7.95 6.40 6.22
C LYS A 80 7.46 7.80 5.84
N LYS A 81 7.75 8.28 4.62
CA LYS A 81 7.36 9.64 4.19
C LYS A 81 5.85 9.84 4.19
N LEU A 82 5.08 8.80 3.90
CA LEU A 82 3.61 8.81 4.02
C LEU A 82 3.15 8.79 5.49
N THR A 83 3.87 8.09 6.36
CA THR A 83 3.52 7.95 7.78
C THR A 83 3.53 9.31 8.52
N ILE A 84 4.54 10.15 8.26
CA ILE A 84 4.68 11.45 8.96
C ILE A 84 3.65 12.47 8.47
N LEU A 85 3.40 12.57 7.16
CA LEU A 85 2.45 13.54 6.60
C LEU A 85 1.00 13.26 7.05
N ARG A 86 0.64 11.99 7.27
CA ARG A 86 -0.71 11.59 7.69
C ARG A 86 -1.00 11.83 9.17
N ILE A 87 0.00 11.79 10.05
CA ILE A 87 -0.18 12.16 11.46
C ILE A 87 -0.56 13.64 11.55
N LEU A 88 0.07 14.50 10.74
CA LEU A 88 -0.18 15.95 10.76
C LEU A 88 -1.54 16.35 10.15
N LYS A 89 -2.10 15.54 9.25
CA LYS A 89 -3.43 15.80 8.64
C LYS A 89 -4.62 15.31 9.47
N ARG A 90 -4.38 14.62 10.59
CA ARG A 90 -5.43 14.05 11.46
C ARG A 90 -5.58 14.78 12.81
N VAL A 91 -4.98 15.97 12.96
CA VAL A 91 -5.12 16.85 14.13
C VAL A 91 -5.97 18.06 13.77
#